data_AF-A0A101KQ21-F1
#
_entry.id   AF-A0A101KQ21-F1
#
_cell.length_a   1.000
_cell.length_b   1.000
_cell.length_c   1.000
_cell.angle_alpha   90.00
_cell.angle_beta   90.00
_cell.angle_gamma   90.00
#
_symmetry.space_group_name_H-M   'P 1'
#
loop_
_entity.id
_entity.type
_entity.pdbx_description
1 polymer ?
#
loop_
_entity_poly.entity_id
_entity_poly.type
_entity_poly.pdbx_seq_one_letter_code
_entity_poly.pdbx_strand_id
1 'polypeptide(L)'
;MQLNKKLLAIIGKRFPAIYDVIPHGPQGGLVRVALNPQPLPPHELGAATADEFVRHAWVAERGGLDMKALWSDLDDWCPTRPKLPKLPPWWGPFPGPEPRPEWFVDYHLGFASRLSVVASESTGKLLGETLNRAIDRSLAAIEAVKL
;
A
#
# COMPACT_ATOMS: atom_id res chain seq x y z
N MET A 1 -23.48 -9.39 8.40
CA MET A 1 -23.56 -7.96 8.76
C MET A 1 -24.39 -7.25 7.69
N GLN A 2 -25.57 -6.72 8.01
CA GLN A 2 -26.40 -5.99 7.03
C GLN A 2 -26.11 -4.49 7.16
N LEU A 3 -25.51 -3.90 6.13
CA LEU A 3 -25.28 -2.46 6.07
C LEU A 3 -26.63 -1.71 5.96
N ASN A 4 -26.82 -0.69 6.78
CA ASN A 4 -28.04 0.09 6.82
C ASN A 4 -28.20 0.92 5.52
N LYS A 5 -29.29 0.67 4.79
CA LYS A 5 -29.58 1.33 3.50
C LYS A 5 -29.63 2.85 3.59
N LYS A 6 -30.07 3.41 4.73
CA LYS A 6 -30.11 4.87 4.94
C LYS A 6 -28.71 5.47 5.03
N LEU A 7 -27.78 4.76 5.67
CA LEU A 7 -26.39 5.19 5.78
C LEU A 7 -25.71 5.22 4.40
N LEU A 8 -25.91 4.18 3.59
CA LEU A 8 -25.40 4.11 2.22
C LEU A 8 -25.94 5.26 1.35
N ALA A 9 -27.22 5.60 1.48
CA ALA A 9 -27.82 6.71 0.75
C ALA A 9 -27.22 8.08 1.16
N ILE A 10 -26.92 8.27 2.45
CA ILE A 10 -26.27 9.50 2.94
C ILE A 10 -24.85 9.61 2.39
N ILE A 11 -24.08 8.52 2.43
CA ILE A 11 -22.70 8.48 1.92
C ILE A 11 -22.69 8.76 0.42
N GLY A 12 -23.56 8.11 -0.36
CA GLY A 12 -23.65 8.34 -1.80
C GLY A 12 -24.13 9.74 -2.19
N LYS A 13 -25.01 10.36 -1.39
CA LYS A 13 -25.39 11.77 -1.63
C LYS A 13 -24.24 12.74 -1.36
N ARG A 14 -23.37 12.43 -0.39
CA ARG A 14 -22.21 13.27 -0.03
C ARG A 14 -21.03 13.07 -0.96
N PHE A 15 -20.84 11.85 -1.45
CA PHE A 15 -19.76 11.45 -2.35
C PHE A 15 -20.34 10.72 -3.57
N PRO A 16 -20.85 11.46 -4.57
CA PRO A 16 -21.52 10.87 -5.73
C PRO A 16 -20.62 9.89 -6.50
N ALA A 17 -19.31 10.11 -6.50
CA ALA A 17 -18.31 9.22 -7.10
C ALA A 17 -18.32 7.78 -6.56
N ILE A 18 -18.94 7.54 -5.39
CA ILE A 18 -19.09 6.16 -4.87
C ILE A 18 -20.02 5.32 -5.76
N TYR A 19 -20.94 5.96 -6.49
CA TYR A 19 -21.80 5.28 -7.45
C TYR A 19 -21.03 4.87 -8.70
N ASP A 20 -19.95 5.59 -9.06
CA ASP A 20 -19.08 5.24 -10.20
C ASP A 20 -18.17 4.03 -9.89
N VAL A 21 -17.94 3.73 -8.62
CA VAL A 21 -17.23 2.51 -8.18
C VAL A 21 -18.10 1.26 -8.36
N ILE A 22 -19.43 1.42 -8.46
CA ILE A 22 -20.36 0.32 -8.72
C ILE A 22 -20.47 0.16 -10.24
N PRO A 23 -19.96 -0.93 -10.83
CA PRO A 23 -19.89 -1.04 -12.29
C PRO A 23 -21.29 -1.05 -12.92
N HIS A 24 -21.58 -0.03 -13.72
CA HIS A 24 -22.84 0.15 -14.46
C HIS A 24 -22.92 -0.63 -15.79
N GLY A 25 -22.20 -1.76 -15.92
CA GLY A 25 -22.09 -2.51 -17.19
C GLY A 25 -22.17 -4.04 -17.02
N PRO A 26 -22.21 -4.81 -18.13
CA PRO A 26 -22.35 -6.26 -18.09
C PRO A 26 -21.17 -6.91 -17.35
N GLN A 27 -21.50 -7.58 -16.23
CA GLN A 27 -20.55 -8.12 -15.25
C GLN A 27 -20.05 -9.53 -15.63
N GLY A 28 -19.66 -9.72 -16.90
CA GLY A 28 -19.13 -11.00 -17.38
C GLY A 28 -17.76 -11.34 -16.77
N GLY A 29 -17.45 -12.62 -16.63
CA GLY A 29 -16.23 -13.12 -15.96
C GLY A 29 -14.89 -12.61 -16.51
N LEU A 30 -14.86 -12.10 -17.74
CA LEU A 30 -13.67 -11.49 -18.36
C LEU A 30 -13.38 -10.06 -17.87
N VAL A 31 -14.40 -9.32 -17.41
CA VAL A 31 -14.24 -7.95 -16.86
C VAL A 31 -13.51 -7.98 -15.51
N ARG A 32 -13.56 -9.10 -14.78
CA ARG A 32 -12.83 -9.29 -13.52
C ARG A 32 -11.31 -9.25 -13.67
N VAL A 33 -10.78 -9.56 -14.85
CA VAL A 33 -9.32 -9.58 -15.10
C VAL A 33 -8.78 -8.17 -15.33
N ALA A 34 -9.58 -7.27 -15.91
CA ALA A 34 -9.22 -5.88 -16.16
C ALA A 34 -9.42 -4.95 -14.95
N LEU A 35 -10.15 -5.40 -13.92
CA LEU A 35 -10.42 -4.66 -12.68
C LEU A 35 -9.46 -5.02 -11.54
N ASN A 36 -8.55 -5.97 -11.74
CA ASN A 36 -7.42 -6.11 -10.83
C ASN A 36 -6.40 -5.05 -11.26
N PRO A 37 -6.15 -3.98 -10.48
CA PRO A 37 -5.07 -3.06 -10.81
C PRO A 37 -3.81 -3.90 -11.01
N GLN A 38 -3.13 -3.71 -12.15
CA GLN A 38 -1.85 -4.36 -12.37
C GLN A 38 -0.95 -4.03 -11.17
N PRO A 39 -0.19 -5.00 -10.63
CA PRO A 39 0.65 -4.76 -9.48
C PRO A 39 1.58 -3.59 -9.78
N LEU A 40 1.57 -2.58 -8.90
CA LEU A 40 2.47 -1.44 -9.04
C LEU A 40 3.92 -1.94 -9.11
N PRO A 41 4.78 -1.29 -9.91
CA PRO A 41 6.23 -1.48 -9.80
C PRO A 41 6.68 -1.35 -8.34
N PRO A 42 7.63 -2.16 -7.86
CA PRO A 42 7.97 -2.21 -6.43
C PRO A 42 8.28 -0.85 -5.81
N HIS A 43 9.00 0.03 -6.53
CA HIS A 43 9.26 1.40 -6.08
C HIS A 43 7.97 2.23 -5.92
N GLU A 44 7.06 2.18 -6.89
CA GLU A 44 5.77 2.86 -6.80
C GLU A 44 4.88 2.27 -5.71
N LEU A 45 4.95 0.94 -5.51
CA LEU A 45 4.28 0.27 -4.40
C LEU A 45 4.80 0.75 -3.05
N GLY A 46 6.12 0.85 -2.89
CA GLY A 46 6.74 1.40 -1.68
C GLY A 46 6.29 2.83 -1.40
N ALA A 47 6.26 3.68 -2.42
CA ALA A 47 5.77 5.06 -2.30
C ALA A 47 4.28 5.12 -1.92
N ALA A 48 3.44 4.26 -2.51
CA ALA A 48 2.02 4.18 -2.18
C ALA A 48 1.79 3.71 -0.74
N THR A 49 2.56 2.71 -0.28
CA THR A 49 2.52 2.26 1.13
C THR A 49 2.98 3.37 2.08
N ALA A 50 3.99 4.16 1.70
CA ALA A 50 4.43 5.30 2.48
C ALA A 50 3.33 6.37 2.63
N ASP A 51 2.54 6.63 1.60
CA ASP A 51 1.39 7.56 1.69
C ASP A 51 0.31 7.05 2.67
N GLU A 52 0.03 5.75 2.68
CA GLU A 52 -0.89 5.17 3.66
C GLU A 52 -0.30 5.23 5.09
N PHE A 53 0.99 4.94 5.24
CA PHE A 53 1.69 5.09 6.52
C PHE A 53 1.57 6.51 7.05
N VAL A 54 1.84 7.52 6.21
CA VAL A 54 1.74 8.94 6.56
C VAL A 54 0.33 9.29 7.01
N ARG A 55 -0.71 8.84 6.29
CA ARG A 55 -2.10 9.09 6.70
C ARG A 55 -2.40 8.48 8.07
N HIS A 56 -1.99 7.23 8.30
CA HIS A 56 -2.23 6.54 9.57
C HIS A 56 -1.45 7.22 10.70
N ALA A 57 -0.19 7.57 10.49
CA ALA A 57 0.64 8.30 11.45
C ALA A 57 0.03 9.67 11.81
N TRP A 58 -0.42 10.42 10.80
CA TRP A 58 -1.05 11.72 11.01
C TRP A 58 -2.36 11.60 11.80
N VAL A 59 -3.20 10.61 11.47
CA VAL A 59 -4.45 10.35 12.21
C VAL A 59 -4.15 9.92 13.64
N ALA A 60 -3.17 9.04 13.84
CA ALA A 60 -2.79 8.56 15.16
C ALA A 60 -2.29 9.69 16.05
N GLU A 61 -1.39 10.54 15.53
CA GLU A 61 -0.89 11.71 16.25
C GLU A 61 -2.02 12.68 16.64
N ARG A 62 -2.86 13.07 15.67
CA ARG A 62 -3.94 14.04 15.90
C ARG A 62 -5.07 13.49 16.75
N GLY A 63 -5.31 12.19 16.67
CA GLY A 63 -6.29 11.48 17.47
C GLY A 63 -5.82 11.11 18.87
N GLY A 64 -4.54 11.34 19.20
CA GLY A 64 -3.94 10.88 20.46
C GLY A 64 -3.97 9.35 20.61
N LEU A 65 -3.92 8.63 19.49
CA LEU A 65 -3.91 7.17 19.47
C LEU A 65 -2.50 6.63 19.72
N ASP A 66 -2.42 5.39 20.20
CA ASP A 66 -1.14 4.74 20.46
C ASP A 66 -0.38 4.45 19.16
N MET A 67 0.80 5.06 19.01
CA MET A 67 1.69 4.86 17.88
C MET A 67 2.24 3.43 17.82
N LYS A 68 2.18 2.66 18.90
CA LYS A 68 2.62 1.25 18.91
C LYS A 68 1.84 0.39 17.92
N ALA A 69 0.53 0.63 17.77
CA ALA A 69 -0.30 -0.08 16.80
C ALA A 69 0.12 0.23 15.36
N LEU A 70 0.39 1.52 15.06
CA LEU A 70 0.94 1.95 13.78
C LEU A 70 2.26 1.23 13.44
N TRP A 71 3.16 1.12 14.41
CA TRP A 71 4.44 0.43 14.21
C TRP A 71 4.27 -1.07 14.01
N SER A 72 3.36 -1.70 14.76
CA SER A 72 3.00 -3.11 14.55
C SER A 72 2.46 -3.34 13.14
N ASP A 73 1.57 -2.48 12.66
CA ASP A 73 1.01 -2.57 11.31
C ASP A 73 2.11 -2.39 10.25
N LEU A 74 3.04 -1.45 10.44
CA LEU A 74 4.17 -1.26 9.52
C LEU A 74 5.14 -2.46 9.53
N ASP A 75 5.31 -3.13 10.67
CA ASP A 75 6.09 -4.36 10.77
C ASP A 75 5.39 -5.54 10.10
N ASP A 76 4.07 -5.60 10.18
CA ASP A 76 3.24 -6.59 9.50
C ASP A 76 3.08 -6.34 7.99
N TRP A 77 3.35 -5.11 7.53
CA TRP A 77 3.49 -4.77 6.12
C TRP A 77 4.77 -5.37 5.53
N CYS A 78 4.78 -6.70 5.44
CA CYS A 78 5.72 -7.43 4.64
C CYS A 78 5.34 -7.21 3.16
N PRO A 79 6.24 -6.65 2.32
CA PRO A 79 5.93 -6.52 0.90
C PRO A 79 5.81 -7.94 0.35
N THR A 80 4.59 -8.34 -0.02
CA THR A 80 4.35 -9.72 -0.44
C THR A 80 5.11 -9.94 -1.74
N ARG A 81 6.15 -10.78 -1.71
CA ARG A 81 6.81 -11.24 -2.93
C ARG A 81 5.69 -11.68 -3.90
N PRO A 82 5.69 -11.19 -5.16
CA PRO A 82 4.69 -11.59 -6.14
C PRO A 82 4.56 -13.11 -6.14
N LYS A 83 3.41 -13.63 -5.70
CA LYS A 83 3.16 -15.06 -5.72
C LYS A 83 2.84 -15.44 -7.15
N LEU A 84 3.65 -16.33 -7.72
CA LEU A 84 3.33 -16.93 -9.02
C LEU A 84 1.94 -17.60 -8.89
N PRO A 85 0.98 -17.27 -9.77
CA PRO A 85 -0.32 -17.94 -9.76
C PRO A 85 -0.10 -19.44 -9.97
N LYS A 86 -0.73 -20.29 -9.15
CA LYS A 86 -0.71 -21.74 -9.33
C LYS A 86 -1.53 -22.07 -10.57
N LEU A 87 -0.85 -22.37 -11.68
CA LEU A 87 -1.50 -22.77 -12.93
C LEU A 87 -1.62 -24.29 -13.01
N PRO A 88 -2.62 -24.81 -13.73
CA PRO A 88 -2.73 -26.24 -13.96
C PRO A 88 -1.48 -26.81 -14.67
N PRO A 89 -1.04 -28.03 -14.35
CA PRO A 89 0.22 -28.60 -14.88
C PRO A 89 0.31 -28.66 -16.41
N TRP A 90 -0.82 -28.69 -17.12
CA TRP A 90 -0.91 -28.79 -18.58
C TRP A 90 -0.83 -27.44 -19.31
N TRP A 91 -0.82 -26.31 -18.61
CA TRP A 91 -0.72 -24.97 -19.21
C TRP A 91 0.70 -24.48 -19.49
N GLY A 92 1.71 -25.34 -19.29
CA GLY A 92 3.12 -25.00 -19.47
C GLY A 92 3.59 -23.91 -18.48
N PRO A 93 4.89 -23.60 -18.44
CA PRO A 93 5.37 -22.45 -17.68
C PRO A 93 4.83 -21.18 -18.34
N PHE A 94 3.85 -20.55 -17.70
CA PHE A 94 3.48 -19.18 -18.05
C PHE A 94 4.63 -18.29 -17.61
N PRO A 95 5.15 -17.37 -18.46
CA PRO A 95 6.15 -16.41 -18.05
C PRO A 95 5.51 -15.45 -17.06
N GLY A 96 5.48 -15.83 -15.79
CA GLY A 96 5.22 -14.91 -14.71
C GLY A 96 6.36 -13.91 -14.67
N PRO A 97 6.10 -12.61 -14.39
CA PRO A 97 7.19 -11.69 -14.12
C PRO A 97 7.96 -12.24 -12.93
N GLU A 98 9.17 -12.73 -13.20
CA GLU A 98 10.09 -13.12 -12.16
C GLU A 98 10.33 -11.86 -11.33
N PRO A 99 10.07 -11.87 -10.00
CA PRO A 99 10.33 -10.69 -9.20
C PRO A 99 11.80 -10.34 -9.40
N ARG A 100 12.05 -9.15 -9.97
CA ARG A 100 13.41 -8.68 -10.25
C ARG A 100 14.27 -8.89 -9.01
N PRO A 101 15.56 -9.26 -9.14
CA PRO A 101 16.41 -9.57 -8.00
C PRO A 101 16.32 -8.52 -6.89
N GLU A 102 16.22 -7.25 -7.28
CA GLU A 102 16.20 -6.07 -6.42
C GLU A 102 14.81 -5.60 -5.98
N TRP A 103 13.73 -6.36 -6.19
CA TRP A 103 12.36 -5.90 -5.91
C TRP A 103 12.16 -5.37 -4.47
N PHE A 104 12.85 -5.98 -3.50
CA PHE A 104 12.78 -5.61 -2.10
C PHE A 104 13.52 -4.28 -1.83
N VAL A 105 14.68 -4.10 -2.46
CA VAL A 105 15.46 -2.86 -2.40
C VAL A 105 14.67 -1.74 -3.06
N ASP A 106 14.12 -1.97 -4.26
CA ASP A 106 13.27 -1.02 -4.98
C ASP A 106 12.06 -0.58 -4.13
N TYR A 107 11.41 -1.53 -3.44
CA TYR A 107 10.29 -1.24 -2.54
C TYR A 107 10.71 -0.32 -1.39
N HIS A 108 11.78 -0.65 -0.68
CA HIS A 108 12.25 0.16 0.44
C HIS A 108 12.79 1.53 0.00
N LEU A 109 13.39 1.63 -1.18
CA LEU A 109 13.79 2.91 -1.78
C LEU A 109 12.59 3.79 -2.10
N GLY A 110 11.54 3.21 -2.70
CA GLY A 110 10.28 3.93 -2.97
C GLY A 110 9.61 4.42 -1.68
N PHE A 111 9.59 3.57 -0.65
CA PHE A 111 9.03 3.92 0.65
C PHE A 111 9.83 5.04 1.33
N ALA A 112 11.15 4.88 1.45
CA ALA A 112 12.02 5.85 2.12
C ALA A 112 12.11 7.19 1.38
N SER A 113 12.12 7.19 0.05
CA SER A 113 12.13 8.41 -0.77
C SER A 113 10.85 9.21 -0.57
N ARG A 114 9.69 8.54 -0.59
CA ARG A 114 8.41 9.21 -0.37
C ARG A 114 8.29 9.80 1.04
N LEU A 115 8.70 9.04 2.06
CA LEU A 115 8.71 9.54 3.44
C LEU A 115 9.65 10.74 3.61
N SER A 116 10.83 10.72 2.98
CA SER A 116 11.79 11.83 3.06
C SER A 116 11.18 13.16 2.59
N VAL A 117 10.40 13.12 1.51
CA VAL A 117 9.69 14.30 0.99
C VAL A 117 8.72 14.85 2.05
N VAL A 118 7.87 13.98 2.62
CA VAL A 118 6.85 14.39 3.60
C VAL A 118 7.48 14.83 4.95
N ALA A 119 8.53 14.13 5.38
CA ALA A 119 9.23 14.43 6.63
C ALA A 119 9.88 15.82 6.58
N SER A 120 10.39 16.24 5.41
CA SER A 120 10.98 17.57 5.23
C SER A 120 9.98 18.71 5.54
N GLU A 121 8.71 18.52 5.21
CA GLU A 121 7.62 19.47 5.49
C GLU A 121 7.13 19.42 6.96
N SER A 122 7.53 18.39 7.70
CA SER A 122 7.13 18.12 9.09
C SER A 122 8.28 18.27 10.09
N THR A 123 9.35 18.95 9.70
CA THR A 123 10.56 19.17 10.52
C THR A 123 10.22 19.79 11.88
N GLY A 124 10.74 19.20 12.97
CA GLY A 124 10.53 19.66 14.34
C GLY A 124 9.18 19.27 14.97
N LYS A 125 8.39 18.42 14.31
CA LYS A 125 7.13 17.87 14.84
C LYS A 125 7.28 16.38 15.14
N LEU A 126 6.43 15.86 16.03
CA LEU A 126 6.34 14.43 16.36
C LEU A 126 6.12 13.56 15.11
N LEU A 127 5.32 14.03 14.15
CA LEU A 127 5.14 13.38 12.86
C LEU A 127 6.49 13.20 12.15
N GLY A 128 7.27 14.28 12.04
CA GLY A 128 8.57 14.24 11.39
C GLY A 128 9.52 13.24 12.02
N GLU A 129 9.57 13.17 13.36
CA GLU A 129 10.36 12.17 14.10
C GLU A 129 9.90 10.74 13.81
N THR A 130 8.59 10.51 13.76
CA THR A 130 8.00 9.22 13.40
C THR A 130 8.38 8.80 11.98
N LEU A 131 8.26 9.73 11.02
CA LEU A 131 8.59 9.45 9.63
C LEU A 131 10.09 9.18 9.45
N ASN A 132 10.97 9.94 10.12
CA ASN A 132 12.41 9.70 10.11
C ASN A 132 12.77 8.32 10.63
N ARG A 133 12.15 7.87 11.73
CA ARG A 133 12.36 6.50 12.24
C ARG A 133 11.93 5.43 11.23
N ALA A 134 10.86 5.67 10.46
CA ALA A 134 10.40 4.74 9.43
C ALA A 134 11.33 4.74 8.20
N ILE A 135 11.97 5.87 7.89
CA ILE A 135 13.04 5.98 6.89
C ILE A 135 14.25 5.14 7.34
N ASP A 136 14.74 5.34 8.55
CA ASP A 136 15.90 4.62 9.10
C ASP A 136 15.67 3.10 9.08
N ARG A 137 14.46 2.66 9.44
CA ARG A 137 14.05 1.25 9.34
C ARG A 137 14.19 0.70 7.91
N SER A 138 13.77 1.48 6.91
CA SER A 138 13.85 1.05 5.51
C SER A 138 15.28 1.03 4.98
N LEU A 139 16.11 1.99 5.40
CA LEU A 139 17.54 1.98 5.08
C LEU A 139 18.25 0.77 5.69
N ALA A 140 17.97 0.45 6.96
CA ALA A 140 18.51 -0.74 7.61
C ALA A 140 18.07 -2.05 6.91
N ALA A 141 16.83 -2.10 6.41
CA ALA A 141 16.33 -3.23 5.63
C ALA A 141 17.10 -3.40 4.30
N ILE A 142 17.40 -2.30 3.61
CA ILE A 142 18.22 -2.31 2.39
C ILE A 142 19.64 -2.81 2.67
N GLU A 143 20.29 -2.28 3.71
CA GLU A 143 21.66 -2.65 4.10
C GLU A 143 21.79 -4.13 4.51
N ALA A 144 20.71 -4.72 5.04
CA ALA A 144 20.69 -6.13 5.42
C ALA A 144 20.67 -7.10 4.22
N VAL A 145 20.31 -6.62 3.01
CA VAL A 145 20.37 -7.41 1.79
C VAL A 145 21.82 -7.52 1.33
N LYS A 146 22.37 -8.74 1.37
CA LYS A 146 23.66 -9.03 0.73
C LYS A 146 23.47 -9.03 -0.79
N LEU A 147 23.98 -8.01 -1.47
CA LEU A 147 24.16 -7.99 -2.92
C LEU A 147 25.23 -9.01 -3.36
#